data_AF-A0A9P3PL81-F1
#
_entry.id   AF-A0A9P3PL81-F1
#
_cell.length_a   1.000
_cell.length_b   1.000
_cell.length_c   1.000
_cell.angle_alpha   90.00
_cell.angle_beta   90.00
_cell.angle_gamma   90.00
#
_symmetry.space_group_name_H-M   'P 1'
#
loop_
_entity.id
_entity.type
_entity.pdbx_description
1 polymer ?
#
loop_
_entity_poly.entity_id
_entity_poly.type
_entity_poly.pdbx_seq_one_letter_code
_entity_poly.pdbx_strand_id
1 'polypeptide(L)'
;MLTTAHTRITPLNTSSTGDLITSLKATSLSLGDIFEKLQSQTTEVATLGQTGIAPEIKRLHRQLKEQDELHREGIAEIHLILKDCLETQLFEHLKQQAQREIEAEIDGLVREQVAECLKTIIPQDLQDEVAAQKSELEELRIQLHNSESRRANASLRANQPNEILHVIYMSNGEVSKHYPKSLQDLFDLDSETSKALMVDYELPDISEAGDRNLNRFIQFCGVSYQMVRTGPNTRRVGLEH
;
A
#
# COMPACT_ATOMS: atom_id res chain seq x y z
N MET A 1 12.10 3.00 -66.96
CA MET A 1 12.82 3.46 -65.74
C MET A 1 11.93 3.07 -64.57
N LEU A 2 12.32 2.25 -63.58
CA LEU A 2 13.51 2.22 -62.70
C LEU A 2 13.43 3.20 -61.52
N THR A 3 13.01 2.65 -60.38
CA THR A 3 13.09 3.06 -58.95
C THR A 3 12.43 1.89 -58.18
N THR A 4 12.89 1.26 -57.08
CA THR A 4 14.08 1.36 -56.21
C THR A 4 14.27 2.69 -55.47
N ALA A 5 14.50 2.74 -54.15
CA ALA A 5 14.50 1.71 -53.09
C ALA A 5 14.20 2.41 -51.72
N HIS A 6 14.20 1.82 -50.51
CA HIS A 6 14.63 0.49 -50.01
C HIS A 6 13.95 0.20 -48.64
N THR A 7 14.15 -1.00 -48.05
CA THR A 7 13.77 -1.29 -46.64
C THR A 7 15.02 -1.61 -45.82
N ARG A 8 15.20 -0.95 -44.68
CA ARG A 8 16.44 -0.96 -43.89
C ARG A 8 16.39 -2.03 -42.79
N ILE A 9 17.17 -3.09 -42.93
CA ILE A 9 17.34 -4.15 -41.91
C ILE A 9 18.73 -4.02 -41.27
N THR A 10 18.81 -4.13 -39.95
CA THR A 10 20.07 -4.07 -39.18
C THR A 10 20.78 -5.44 -39.12
N PRO A 11 22.13 -5.48 -39.03
CA PRO A 11 22.91 -6.71 -39.09
C PRO A 11 22.77 -7.59 -37.85
N LEU A 12 22.99 -8.89 -38.03
CA LEU A 12 22.88 -9.94 -37.01
C LEU A 12 24.17 -10.06 -36.17
N ASN A 13 24.04 -10.24 -34.85
CA ASN A 13 25.18 -10.29 -33.93
C ASN A 13 26.00 -11.59 -34.08
N THR A 14 27.25 -11.47 -34.54
CA THR A 14 28.20 -12.60 -34.66
C THR A 14 29.01 -12.88 -33.39
N SER A 15 28.97 -11.98 -32.39
CA SER A 15 29.70 -12.16 -31.12
C SER A 15 29.22 -13.39 -30.35
N SER A 16 27.91 -13.49 -30.10
CA SER A 16 27.32 -14.52 -29.23
C SER A 16 27.55 -15.95 -29.72
N THR A 17 27.73 -16.14 -31.04
CA THR A 17 28.15 -17.44 -31.61
C THR A 17 29.58 -17.82 -31.27
N GLY A 18 30.48 -16.85 -31.08
CA GLY A 18 31.84 -17.09 -30.60
C GLY A 18 31.85 -17.55 -29.13
N ASP A 19 31.09 -16.85 -28.29
CA ASP A 19 31.00 -17.11 -26.85
C ASP A 19 30.43 -18.51 -26.52
N LEU A 20 29.47 -18.99 -27.33
CA LEU A 20 28.96 -20.36 -27.24
C LEU A 20 30.00 -21.42 -27.61
N ILE A 21 30.88 -21.13 -28.59
CA ILE A 21 31.93 -22.06 -29.02
C ILE A 21 33.06 -22.14 -27.99
N THR A 22 33.47 -21.02 -27.38
CA THR A 22 34.42 -21.04 -26.25
C THR A 22 33.83 -21.73 -25.03
N SER A 23 32.54 -21.51 -24.72
CA SER A 23 31.84 -22.23 -23.65
C SER A 23 31.82 -23.75 -23.91
N LEU A 24 31.41 -24.19 -25.11
CA LEU A 24 31.41 -25.62 -25.46
C LEU A 24 32.80 -26.24 -25.39
N LYS A 25 33.84 -25.51 -25.85
CA LYS A 25 35.23 -25.97 -25.76
C LYS A 25 35.70 -26.08 -24.31
N ALA A 26 35.33 -25.14 -23.43
CA ALA A 26 35.62 -25.22 -22.00
C ALA A 26 34.91 -26.42 -21.34
N THR A 27 33.64 -26.68 -21.66
CA THR A 27 32.94 -27.87 -21.16
C THR A 27 33.53 -29.17 -21.70
N SER A 28 34.01 -29.19 -22.95
CA SER A 28 34.65 -30.38 -23.54
C SER A 28 36.01 -30.68 -22.90
N LEU A 29 36.80 -29.64 -22.58
CA LEU A 29 38.05 -29.80 -21.82
C LEU A 29 37.76 -30.28 -20.40
N SER A 30 36.81 -29.65 -19.70
CA SER A 30 36.40 -30.07 -18.35
C SER A 30 35.85 -31.49 -18.32
N LEU A 31 35.17 -31.96 -19.37
CA LEU A 31 34.71 -33.35 -19.48
C LEU A 31 35.90 -34.31 -19.70
N GLY A 32 36.92 -33.89 -20.44
CA GLY A 32 38.20 -34.59 -20.55
C GLY A 32 38.91 -34.74 -19.20
N ASP A 33 39.08 -33.63 -18.46
CA ASP A 33 39.66 -33.65 -17.10
C ASP A 33 38.89 -34.55 -16.14
N ILE A 34 37.56 -34.61 -16.26
CA ILE A 34 36.70 -35.51 -15.47
C ILE A 34 36.92 -36.97 -15.90
N PHE A 35 37.03 -37.25 -17.20
CA PHE A 35 37.26 -38.61 -17.72
C PHE A 35 38.65 -39.14 -17.34
N GLU A 36 39.68 -38.29 -17.39
CA GLU A 36 41.04 -38.65 -16.98
C GLU A 36 41.12 -38.88 -15.46
N LYS A 37 40.44 -38.07 -14.65
CA LYS A 37 40.28 -38.33 -13.19
C LYS A 37 39.53 -39.64 -12.93
N LEU A 38 38.43 -39.91 -13.65
CA LEU A 38 37.66 -41.14 -13.51
C LEU A 38 38.50 -42.37 -13.91
N GLN A 39 39.30 -42.24 -14.98
CA GLN A 39 40.22 -43.29 -15.43
C GLN A 39 41.35 -43.52 -14.42
N SER A 40 41.93 -42.45 -13.86
CA SER A 40 42.95 -42.55 -12.81
C SER A 40 42.40 -43.19 -11.53
N GLN A 41 41.20 -42.79 -11.09
CA GLN A 41 40.53 -43.45 -9.96
C GLN A 41 40.19 -44.92 -10.29
N THR A 42 39.82 -45.24 -11.54
CA THR A 42 39.56 -46.62 -11.96
C THR A 42 40.83 -47.47 -11.94
N THR A 43 41.99 -46.93 -12.33
CA THR A 43 43.27 -47.66 -12.23
C THR A 43 43.78 -47.78 -10.80
N GLU A 44 43.52 -46.80 -9.93
CA GLU A 44 43.82 -46.88 -8.49
C GLU A 44 42.92 -47.89 -7.76
N VAL A 45 41.62 -47.94 -8.09
CA VAL A 45 40.68 -48.97 -7.59
C VAL A 45 41.03 -50.36 -8.15
N ALA A 46 41.58 -50.45 -9.37
CA ALA A 46 42.04 -51.71 -9.94
C ALA A 46 43.33 -52.25 -9.28
N THR A 47 44.21 -51.38 -8.78
CA THR A 47 45.41 -51.82 -8.03
C THR A 47 45.11 -52.10 -6.56
N LEU A 48 44.14 -51.42 -5.94
CA LEU A 48 43.64 -51.69 -4.58
C LEU A 48 42.66 -52.88 -4.53
N GLY A 49 43.10 -54.03 -5.04
CA GLY A 49 42.29 -55.21 -5.31
C GLY A 49 41.48 -55.77 -4.12
N GLN A 50 40.17 -55.52 -4.17
CA GLN A 50 39.06 -56.33 -3.62
C GLN A 50 38.97 -56.59 -2.09
N THR A 51 40.01 -56.38 -1.28
CA THR A 51 39.96 -56.74 0.16
C THR A 51 39.32 -55.69 1.07
N GLY A 52 39.45 -54.39 0.75
CA GLY A 52 38.92 -53.29 1.58
C GLY A 52 37.47 -52.86 1.28
N ILE A 53 37.00 -53.05 0.04
CA ILE A 53 35.78 -52.38 -0.46
C ILE A 53 34.49 -53.15 -0.10
N ALA A 54 34.57 -54.48 0.04
CA ALA A 54 33.42 -55.33 0.38
C ALA A 54 32.66 -54.96 1.68
N PRO A 55 33.31 -54.63 2.82
CA PRO A 55 32.60 -54.14 4.00
C PRO A 55 31.97 -52.76 3.79
N GLU A 56 32.57 -51.88 2.98
CA GLU A 56 32.00 -50.56 2.69
C GLU A 56 30.76 -50.65 1.81
N ILE A 57 30.75 -51.52 0.79
CA ILE A 57 29.54 -51.79 -0.01
C ILE A 57 28.41 -52.37 0.86
N LYS A 58 28.73 -53.20 1.86
CA LYS A 58 27.73 -53.69 2.83
C LYS A 58 27.25 -52.59 3.78
N ARG A 59 28.13 -51.69 4.22
CA ARG A 59 27.78 -50.49 5.00
C ARG A 59 26.85 -49.58 4.21
N LEU A 60 27.17 -49.28 2.95
CA LEU A 60 26.34 -48.46 2.06
C LEU A 60 24.97 -49.08 1.79
N HIS A 61 24.87 -50.39 1.47
CA HIS A 61 23.57 -51.05 1.32
C HIS A 61 22.73 -51.02 2.61
N ARG A 62 23.37 -51.13 3.78
CA ARG A 62 22.68 -50.99 5.07
C ARG A 62 22.18 -49.56 5.27
N GLN A 63 23.02 -48.56 5.07
CA GLN A 63 22.65 -47.14 5.20
C GLN A 63 21.55 -46.75 4.19
N LEU A 64 21.64 -47.23 2.95
CA LEU A 64 20.60 -47.02 1.93
C LEU A 64 19.26 -47.61 2.39
N LYS A 65 19.25 -48.84 2.91
CA LYS A 65 18.02 -49.47 3.41
C LYS A 65 17.46 -48.77 4.66
N GLU A 66 18.34 -48.32 5.56
CA GLU A 66 17.94 -47.52 6.73
C GLU A 66 17.37 -46.16 6.31
N GLN A 67 17.89 -45.53 5.25
CA GLN A 67 17.30 -44.32 4.65
C GLN A 67 16.00 -44.59 3.89
N ASP A 68 15.89 -45.68 3.12
CA ASP A 68 14.66 -46.00 2.38
C ASP A 68 13.46 -46.24 3.31
N GLU A 69 13.66 -46.90 4.45
CA GLU A 69 12.57 -47.07 5.43
C GLU A 69 12.22 -45.75 6.13
N LEU A 70 13.21 -44.91 6.48
CA LEU A 70 12.96 -43.55 7.01
C LEU A 70 12.24 -42.65 5.99
N HIS A 71 12.61 -42.71 4.71
CA HIS A 71 11.90 -42.00 3.64
C HIS A 71 10.47 -42.53 3.47
N ARG A 72 10.25 -43.83 3.63
CA ARG A 72 8.92 -44.44 3.55
C ARG A 72 8.02 -44.03 4.72
N GLU A 73 8.56 -43.98 5.93
CA GLU A 73 7.87 -43.47 7.12
C GLU A 73 7.51 -41.98 6.94
N GLY A 74 8.48 -41.15 6.50
CA GLY A 74 8.23 -39.73 6.21
C GLY A 74 7.22 -39.50 5.08
N ILE A 75 7.22 -40.30 4.01
CA ILE A 75 6.21 -40.25 2.95
C ILE A 75 4.82 -40.62 3.49
N ALA A 76 4.72 -41.60 4.40
CA ALA A 76 3.46 -41.97 5.03
C ALA A 76 2.93 -40.86 5.96
N GLU A 77 3.79 -40.21 6.74
CA GLU A 77 3.44 -39.04 7.56
C GLU A 77 2.96 -37.85 6.70
N ILE A 78 3.70 -37.51 5.65
CA ILE A 78 3.31 -36.48 4.67
C ILE A 78 1.95 -36.81 4.05
N HIS A 79 1.69 -38.08 3.70
CA HIS A 79 0.39 -38.51 3.17
C HIS A 79 -0.76 -38.31 4.18
N LEU A 80 -0.50 -38.46 5.47
CA LEU A 80 -1.48 -38.30 6.55
C LEU A 80 -1.78 -36.81 6.78
N ILE A 81 -0.75 -35.96 6.85
CA ILE A 81 -0.87 -34.51 6.96
C ILE A 81 -1.59 -33.92 5.74
N LEU A 82 -1.21 -34.34 4.53
CA LEU A 82 -1.81 -33.87 3.29
C LEU A 82 -3.27 -34.34 3.17
N LYS A 83 -3.62 -35.50 3.73
CA LYS A 83 -5.00 -35.96 3.83
C LYS A 83 -5.84 -35.08 4.77
N ASP A 84 -5.38 -34.81 5.99
CA ASP A 84 -6.11 -33.94 6.94
C ASP A 84 -6.25 -32.50 6.42
N CYS A 85 -5.21 -31.96 5.79
CA CYS A 85 -5.25 -30.65 5.15
C CYS A 85 -6.33 -30.58 4.05
N LEU A 86 -6.46 -31.62 3.21
CA LEU A 86 -7.45 -31.68 2.13
C LEU A 86 -8.87 -32.02 2.61
N GLU A 87 -9.05 -32.96 3.55
CA GLU A 87 -10.39 -33.36 4.02
C GLU A 87 -10.95 -32.36 5.05
N THR A 88 -10.13 -31.84 5.96
CA THR A 88 -10.58 -30.95 7.04
C THR A 88 -10.47 -29.48 6.62
N GLN A 89 -9.25 -29.00 6.32
CA GLN A 89 -9.00 -27.56 6.20
C GLN A 89 -9.56 -26.96 4.90
N LEU A 90 -9.38 -27.65 3.77
CA LEU A 90 -9.95 -27.20 2.48
C LEU A 90 -11.49 -27.20 2.51
N PHE A 91 -12.11 -28.22 3.11
CA PHE A 91 -13.57 -28.31 3.20
C PHE A 91 -14.16 -27.23 4.12
N GLU A 92 -13.55 -26.99 5.28
CA GLU A 92 -13.97 -25.91 6.19
C GLU A 92 -13.79 -24.53 5.52
N HIS A 93 -12.70 -24.30 4.78
CA HIS A 93 -12.50 -23.06 4.04
C HIS A 93 -13.53 -22.86 2.92
N LEU A 94 -13.77 -23.88 2.08
CA LEU A 94 -14.76 -23.81 1.00
C LEU A 94 -16.17 -23.59 1.54
N LYS A 95 -16.53 -24.25 2.64
CA LYS A 95 -17.80 -24.03 3.36
C LYS A 95 -17.91 -22.60 3.91
N GLN A 96 -16.85 -22.08 4.54
CA GLN A 96 -16.82 -20.69 5.02
C GLN A 96 -16.85 -19.66 3.88
N GLN A 97 -16.30 -19.99 2.70
CA GLN A 97 -16.37 -19.12 1.52
C GLN A 97 -17.79 -19.11 0.93
N ALA A 98 -18.36 -20.29 0.67
CA ALA A 98 -19.73 -20.43 0.16
C ALA A 98 -20.75 -19.77 1.09
N GLN A 99 -20.59 -19.94 2.42
CA GLN A 99 -21.43 -19.27 3.41
C GLN A 99 -21.37 -17.73 3.28
N ARG A 100 -20.17 -17.14 3.13
CA ARG A 100 -19.99 -15.70 2.94
C ARG A 100 -20.52 -15.18 1.61
N GLU A 101 -20.41 -15.98 0.54
CA GLU A 101 -20.98 -15.65 -0.77
C GLU A 101 -22.52 -15.65 -0.73
N ILE A 102 -23.12 -16.67 -0.09
CA ILE A 102 -24.57 -16.76 0.15
C ILE A 102 -25.07 -15.62 1.05
N GLU A 103 -24.36 -15.30 2.13
CA GLU A 103 -24.70 -14.18 3.03
C GLU A 103 -24.66 -12.84 2.29
N ALA A 104 -23.64 -12.60 1.45
CA ALA A 104 -23.53 -11.38 0.65
C ALA A 104 -24.64 -11.26 -0.43
N GLU A 105 -25.05 -12.38 -1.05
CA GLU A 105 -26.15 -12.43 -2.01
C GLU A 105 -27.51 -12.20 -1.32
N ILE A 106 -27.75 -12.84 -0.16
CA ILE A 106 -28.94 -12.60 0.67
C ILE A 106 -29.00 -11.13 1.12
N ASP A 107 -27.91 -10.55 1.62
CA ASP A 107 -27.86 -9.14 1.98
C ASP A 107 -28.15 -8.21 0.79
N GLY A 108 -27.77 -8.62 -0.43
CA GLY A 108 -28.12 -7.92 -1.67
C GLY A 108 -29.62 -7.95 -1.93
N LEU A 109 -30.20 -9.15 -1.99
CA LEU A 109 -31.64 -9.38 -2.22
C LEU A 109 -32.52 -8.73 -1.14
N VAL A 110 -32.09 -8.77 0.13
CA VAL A 110 -32.79 -8.12 1.24
C VAL A 110 -32.75 -6.60 1.08
N ARG A 111 -31.61 -6.00 0.69
CA ARG A 111 -31.54 -4.55 0.44
C ARG A 111 -32.43 -4.11 -0.73
N GLU A 112 -32.47 -4.88 -1.81
CA GLU A 112 -33.34 -4.61 -2.96
C GLU A 112 -34.82 -4.73 -2.57
N GLN A 113 -35.22 -5.86 -1.96
CA GLN A 113 -36.61 -6.09 -1.57
C GLN A 113 -37.10 -5.10 -0.49
N VAL A 114 -36.22 -4.71 0.45
CA VAL A 114 -36.51 -3.65 1.42
C VAL A 114 -36.66 -2.29 0.72
N ALA A 115 -35.84 -1.96 -0.28
CA ALA A 115 -35.99 -0.72 -1.03
C ALA A 115 -37.32 -0.67 -1.83
N GLU A 116 -37.79 -1.79 -2.40
CA GLU A 116 -39.11 -1.86 -3.03
C GLU A 116 -40.26 -1.73 -2.02
N CYS A 117 -40.17 -2.44 -0.89
CA CYS A 117 -41.16 -2.34 0.19
C CYS A 117 -41.21 -0.92 0.76
N LEU A 118 -40.07 -0.25 0.96
CA LEU A 118 -40.01 1.13 1.45
C LEU A 118 -40.63 2.12 0.46
N LYS A 119 -40.39 2.00 -0.86
CA LYS A 119 -41.09 2.80 -1.88
C LYS A 119 -42.62 2.60 -1.87
N THR A 120 -43.08 1.42 -1.44
CA THR A 120 -44.51 1.06 -1.42
C THR A 120 -45.20 1.46 -0.11
N ILE A 121 -44.45 1.53 1.00
CA ILE A 121 -44.96 1.76 2.36
C ILE A 121 -44.72 3.20 2.83
N ILE A 122 -43.62 3.82 2.42
CA ILE A 122 -43.25 5.20 2.77
C ILE A 122 -43.38 6.07 1.51
N PRO A 123 -44.35 7.01 1.46
CA PRO A 123 -44.46 7.99 0.38
C PRO A 123 -43.13 8.68 0.09
N GLN A 124 -42.82 8.89 -1.19
CA GLN A 124 -41.56 9.50 -1.63
C GLN A 124 -41.31 10.84 -0.92
N ASP A 125 -42.36 11.65 -0.77
CA ASP A 125 -42.37 12.93 -0.04
C ASP A 125 -41.72 12.84 1.36
N LEU A 126 -41.97 11.76 2.11
CA LEU A 126 -41.38 11.54 3.44
C LEU A 126 -39.93 11.01 3.37
N GLN A 127 -39.57 10.30 2.30
CA GLN A 127 -38.18 9.89 2.07
C GLN A 127 -37.32 11.12 1.72
N ASP A 128 -37.86 12.00 0.90
CA ASP A 128 -37.24 13.25 0.47
C ASP A 128 -37.16 14.26 1.64
N GLU A 129 -38.20 14.36 2.48
CA GLU A 129 -38.17 15.14 3.73
C GLU A 129 -37.10 14.62 4.69
N VAL A 130 -37.02 13.31 4.92
CA VAL A 130 -35.99 12.71 5.78
C VAL A 130 -34.58 12.88 5.18
N ALA A 131 -34.43 12.90 3.86
CA ALA A 131 -33.16 13.22 3.21
C ALA A 131 -32.76 14.68 3.41
N ALA A 132 -33.70 15.62 3.24
CA ALA A 132 -33.49 17.05 3.48
C ALA A 132 -33.14 17.34 4.95
N GLN A 133 -33.89 16.80 5.91
CA GLN A 133 -33.62 16.94 7.35
C GLN A 133 -32.26 16.34 7.75
N LYS A 134 -31.83 15.23 7.13
CA LYS A 134 -30.48 14.68 7.34
C LYS A 134 -29.39 15.60 6.80
N SER A 135 -29.60 16.22 5.64
CA SER A 135 -28.67 17.19 5.07
C SER A 135 -28.55 18.44 5.96
N GLU A 136 -29.68 18.96 6.45
CA GLU A 136 -29.72 20.09 7.39
C GLU A 136 -29.02 19.75 8.72
N LEU A 137 -29.25 18.55 9.27
CA LEU A 137 -28.59 18.10 10.50
C LEU A 137 -27.08 17.92 10.33
N GLU A 138 -26.59 17.45 9.18
CA GLU A 138 -25.14 17.36 8.92
C GLU A 138 -24.53 18.76 8.71
N GLU A 139 -25.23 19.68 8.03
CA GLU A 139 -24.78 21.07 7.93
C GLU A 139 -24.70 21.74 9.31
N LEU A 140 -25.73 21.60 10.14
CA LEU A 140 -25.74 22.11 11.52
C LEU A 140 -24.64 21.47 12.38
N ARG A 141 -24.34 20.19 12.18
CA ARG A 141 -23.24 19.48 12.85
C ARG A 141 -21.87 20.02 12.41
N ILE A 142 -21.67 20.26 11.13
CA ILE A 142 -20.47 20.91 10.57
C ILE A 142 -20.32 22.34 11.12
N GLN A 143 -21.39 23.14 11.09
CA GLN A 143 -21.41 24.49 11.65
C GLN A 143 -21.09 24.51 13.16
N LEU A 144 -21.68 23.59 13.94
CA LEU A 144 -21.43 23.42 15.36
C LEU A 144 -19.96 23.06 15.62
N HIS A 145 -19.44 22.02 14.96
CA HIS A 145 -18.03 21.63 15.11
C HIS A 145 -17.10 22.78 14.75
N ASN A 146 -17.36 23.48 13.64
CA ASN A 146 -16.58 24.65 13.23
C ASN A 146 -16.66 25.79 14.27
N SER A 147 -17.77 25.95 14.98
CA SER A 147 -17.89 26.91 16.09
C SER A 147 -17.10 26.48 17.33
N GLU A 148 -17.08 25.19 17.66
CA GLU A 148 -16.33 24.63 18.78
C GLU A 148 -14.82 24.65 18.51
N SER A 149 -14.38 24.26 17.32
CA SER A 149 -12.99 24.35 16.88
C SER A 149 -12.48 25.79 16.86
N ARG A 150 -13.27 26.76 16.36
CA ARG A 150 -12.93 28.19 16.47
C ARG A 150 -12.80 28.65 17.92
N ARG A 151 -13.68 28.18 18.81
CA ARG A 151 -13.65 28.52 20.25
C ARG A 151 -12.45 27.88 20.96
N ALA A 152 -12.06 26.67 20.60
CA ALA A 152 -10.85 26.03 21.09
C ALA A 152 -9.59 26.76 20.59
N ASN A 153 -9.55 27.08 19.29
CA ASN A 153 -8.48 27.85 18.64
C ASN A 153 -8.30 29.25 19.25
N ALA A 154 -9.38 29.89 19.71
CA ALA A 154 -9.34 31.15 20.45
C ALA A 154 -8.72 31.05 21.85
N SER A 155 -8.56 29.83 22.40
CA SER A 155 -7.95 29.60 23.72
C SER A 155 -6.47 29.18 23.67
N LEU A 156 -5.97 28.82 22.48
CA LEU A 156 -4.56 28.46 22.24
C LEU A 156 -3.65 29.65 22.51
N ARG A 157 -2.39 29.40 22.90
CA ARG A 157 -1.49 30.47 23.35
C ARG A 157 -0.28 30.67 22.45
N ALA A 158 0.02 31.93 22.11
CA ALA A 158 1.17 32.28 21.24
C ALA A 158 2.55 31.92 21.82
N ASN A 159 2.65 31.58 23.12
CA ASN A 159 3.87 31.05 23.73
C ASN A 159 3.96 29.51 23.68
N GLN A 160 3.00 28.81 23.08
CA GLN A 160 2.95 27.36 22.89
C GLN A 160 2.80 27.04 21.39
N PRO A 161 3.83 27.27 20.55
CA PRO A 161 3.73 27.11 19.09
C PRO A 161 3.45 25.67 18.63
N ASN A 162 3.72 24.67 19.48
CA ASN A 162 3.50 23.26 19.20
C ASN A 162 2.06 22.80 19.55
N GLU A 163 1.19 23.71 19.99
CA GLU A 163 -0.22 23.41 20.30
C GLU A 163 -0.98 23.07 19.00
N ILE A 164 -1.84 22.05 19.06
CA ILE A 164 -2.56 21.51 17.89
C ILE A 164 -3.68 22.47 17.51
N LEU A 165 -3.79 22.80 16.23
CA LEU A 165 -4.88 23.61 15.70
C LEU A 165 -6.12 22.72 15.53
N HIS A 166 -7.23 23.08 16.17
CA HIS A 166 -8.50 22.37 16.01
C HIS A 166 -9.04 22.60 14.60
N VAL A 167 -9.33 21.49 13.92
CA VAL A 167 -9.67 21.45 12.50
C VAL A 167 -11.04 22.09 12.24
N ILE A 168 -11.16 22.73 11.08
CA ILE A 168 -12.40 23.31 10.57
C ILE A 168 -12.73 22.59 9.26
N TYR A 169 -13.97 22.13 9.13
CA TYR A 169 -14.49 21.51 7.91
C TYR A 169 -14.94 22.56 6.90
N MET A 170 -14.75 22.26 5.62
CA MET A 170 -15.24 23.04 4.48
C MET A 170 -16.75 22.85 4.27
N SER A 171 -17.35 23.59 3.33
CA SER A 171 -18.77 23.49 2.95
C SER A 171 -19.19 22.08 2.50
N ASN A 172 -18.26 21.27 2.00
CA ASN A 172 -18.49 19.88 1.59
C ASN A 172 -18.28 18.82 2.71
N GLY A 173 -17.97 19.24 3.95
CA GLY A 173 -17.67 18.34 5.08
C GLY A 173 -16.27 17.72 5.07
N GLU A 174 -15.42 18.01 4.08
CA GLU A 174 -14.01 17.60 4.07
C GLU A 174 -13.11 18.66 4.74
N VAL A 175 -11.81 18.38 4.81
CA VAL A 175 -10.78 19.29 5.32
C VAL A 175 -9.80 19.60 4.19
N SER A 176 -9.42 20.87 4.02
CA SER A 176 -8.40 21.23 3.03
C SER A 176 -7.09 20.45 3.24
N LYS A 177 -6.51 19.98 2.14
CA LYS A 177 -5.20 19.29 2.12
C LYS A 177 -4.05 20.17 2.60
N HIS A 178 -4.25 21.49 2.62
CA HIS A 178 -3.28 22.49 3.05
C HIS A 178 -3.50 22.94 4.50
N TYR A 179 -4.46 22.35 5.24
CA TYR A 179 -4.77 22.76 6.60
C TYR A 179 -3.59 22.49 7.57
N PRO A 180 -3.07 23.51 8.29
CA PRO A 180 -1.95 23.36 9.21
C PRO A 180 -2.35 22.57 10.47
N LYS A 181 -1.42 21.76 11.00
CA LYS A 181 -1.70 20.86 12.13
C LYS A 181 -1.41 21.49 13.50
N SER A 182 -0.46 22.43 13.54
CA SER A 182 -0.08 23.18 14.74
C SER A 182 -0.12 24.69 14.48
N LEU A 183 -0.07 25.48 15.56
CA LEU A 183 0.14 26.92 15.45
C LEU A 183 1.45 27.27 14.72
N GLN A 184 2.52 26.48 14.86
CA GLN A 184 3.74 26.71 14.10
C GLN A 184 3.49 26.54 12.60
N ASP A 185 2.93 25.41 12.17
CA ASP A 185 2.64 25.15 10.75
C ASP A 185 1.80 26.28 10.14
N LEU A 186 0.83 26.81 10.91
CA LEU A 186 -0.04 27.93 10.52
C LEU A 186 0.75 29.23 10.27
N PHE A 187 1.73 29.56 11.12
CA PHE A 187 2.54 30.79 10.94
C PHE A 187 3.66 30.63 9.91
N ASP A 188 4.10 29.40 9.65
CA ASP A 188 5.18 29.08 8.71
C ASP A 188 4.63 28.79 7.27
N LEU A 189 3.31 28.95 7.05
CA LEU A 189 2.67 28.87 5.72
C LEU A 189 3.22 29.90 4.72
N ASP A 190 3.42 29.44 3.49
CA ASP A 190 3.81 30.28 2.36
C ASP A 190 2.60 31.03 1.73
N SER A 191 2.89 31.91 0.77
CA SER A 191 1.87 32.76 0.13
C SER A 191 0.99 32.02 -0.90
N GLU A 192 1.39 30.86 -1.39
CA GLU A 192 0.64 30.05 -2.35
C GLU A 192 -0.35 29.13 -1.60
N THR A 193 0.12 28.40 -0.57
CA THR A 193 -0.77 27.61 0.30
C THR A 193 -1.76 28.49 1.06
N SER A 194 -1.33 29.67 1.55
CA SER A 194 -2.25 30.66 2.15
C SER A 194 -3.30 31.18 1.17
N LYS A 195 -3.02 31.16 -0.15
CA LYS A 195 -3.98 31.56 -1.20
C LYS A 195 -4.92 30.40 -1.56
N ALA A 196 -4.41 29.18 -1.63
CA ALA A 196 -5.22 27.97 -1.78
C ALA A 196 -6.24 27.83 -0.63
N LEU A 197 -5.81 28.05 0.62
CA LEU A 197 -6.70 28.04 1.79
C LEU A 197 -7.80 29.11 1.74
N MET A 198 -7.59 30.26 1.10
CA MET A 198 -8.69 31.23 0.88
C MET A 198 -9.73 30.69 -0.11
N VAL A 199 -9.31 29.92 -1.12
CA VAL A 199 -10.21 29.32 -2.12
C VAL A 199 -10.96 28.13 -1.52
N ASP A 200 -10.25 27.21 -0.86
CA ASP A 200 -10.80 25.99 -0.25
C ASP A 200 -11.89 26.27 0.81
N TYR A 201 -11.75 27.38 1.56
CA TYR A 201 -12.74 27.81 2.56
C TYR A 201 -13.65 28.97 2.07
N GLU A 202 -13.67 29.25 0.75
CA GLU A 202 -14.53 30.25 0.10
C GLU A 202 -14.45 31.67 0.70
N LEU A 203 -13.26 32.09 1.16
CA LEU A 203 -13.06 33.31 1.94
C LEU A 203 -12.91 34.58 1.08
N PRO A 204 -13.61 35.69 1.41
CA PRO A 204 -13.62 36.90 0.59
C PRO A 204 -12.34 37.75 0.67
N ASP A 205 -12.16 38.58 -0.36
CA ASP A 205 -11.03 39.50 -0.61
C ASP A 205 -9.64 38.84 -0.64
N ILE A 206 -9.48 37.79 -1.44
CA ILE A 206 -8.18 37.18 -1.75
C ILE A 206 -7.21 38.24 -2.28
N SER A 207 -6.04 38.35 -1.65
CA SER A 207 -4.99 39.32 -1.96
C SER A 207 -3.77 38.63 -2.56
N GLU A 208 -2.93 39.38 -3.29
CA GLU A 208 -1.59 38.94 -3.70
C GLU A 208 -0.54 39.09 -2.57
N ALA A 209 -0.91 39.71 -1.45
CA ALA A 209 -0.07 39.79 -0.26
C ALA A 209 -0.38 38.64 0.70
N GLY A 210 0.48 37.61 0.73
CA GLY A 210 0.33 36.41 1.55
C GLY A 210 -0.04 36.68 3.01
N ASP A 211 0.66 37.59 3.69
CA ASP A 211 0.38 38.00 5.08
C ASP A 211 -1.07 38.45 5.32
N ARG A 212 -1.74 39.04 4.30
CA ARG A 212 -3.13 39.48 4.40
C ARG A 212 -4.10 38.30 4.31
N ASN A 213 -3.83 37.35 3.41
CA ASN A 213 -4.60 36.11 3.32
C ASN A 213 -4.42 35.29 4.60
N LEU A 214 -3.18 35.15 5.06
CA LEU A 214 -2.83 34.40 6.26
C LEU A 214 -3.43 35.03 7.53
N ASN A 215 -3.34 36.35 7.72
CA ASN A 215 -4.03 37.02 8.83
C ASN A 215 -5.56 36.82 8.80
N ARG A 216 -6.18 36.79 7.61
CA ARG A 216 -7.61 36.49 7.47
C ARG A 216 -7.93 35.01 7.75
N PHE A 217 -7.03 34.09 7.40
CA PHE A 217 -7.15 32.67 7.75
C PHE A 217 -7.01 32.45 9.26
N ILE A 218 -6.03 33.08 9.91
CA ILE A 218 -5.83 33.02 11.36
C ILE A 218 -7.09 33.54 12.09
N GLN A 219 -7.66 34.65 11.61
CA GLN A 219 -8.94 35.19 12.12
C GLN A 219 -10.13 34.23 11.86
N PHE A 220 -10.23 33.63 10.67
CA PHE A 220 -11.27 32.62 10.35
C PHE A 220 -11.15 31.37 11.23
N CYS A 221 -9.91 30.94 11.54
CA CYS A 221 -9.64 29.86 12.48
C CYS A 221 -9.99 30.21 13.93
N GLY A 222 -10.33 31.46 14.24
CA GLY A 222 -10.68 31.93 15.59
C GLY A 222 -9.48 32.28 16.48
N VAL A 223 -8.26 32.22 15.96
CA VAL A 223 -7.02 32.41 16.73
C VAL A 223 -6.82 33.90 17.05
N SER A 224 -6.60 34.23 18.33
CA SER A 224 -6.55 35.62 18.85
C SER A 224 -5.21 36.36 18.58
N TYR A 225 -4.54 36.03 17.48
CA TYR A 225 -3.22 36.55 17.13
C TYR A 225 -3.19 37.06 15.69
N GLN A 226 -2.40 38.09 15.43
CA GLN A 226 -2.13 38.57 14.07
C GLN A 226 -0.63 38.76 13.85
N MET A 227 -0.21 38.53 12.61
CA MET A 227 1.13 38.83 12.12
C MET A 227 1.19 40.29 11.67
N VAL A 228 1.89 41.12 12.44
CA VAL A 228 2.10 42.53 12.15
C VAL A 228 3.51 42.71 11.59
N ARG A 229 3.63 43.32 10.40
CA ARG A 229 4.92 43.69 9.83
C ARG A 229 5.49 44.91 10.57
N THR A 230 6.55 44.70 11.36
CA THR A 230 7.29 45.77 12.05
C THR A 230 8.64 45.99 11.36
N GLY A 231 8.62 46.74 10.26
CA GLY A 231 9.79 46.93 9.39
C GLY A 231 10.09 45.67 8.57
N PRO A 232 11.37 45.28 8.40
CA PRO A 232 11.73 44.08 7.63
C PRO A 232 11.38 42.75 8.33
N ASN A 233 10.97 42.79 9.60
CA ASN A 233 10.65 41.61 10.40
C ASN A 233 9.16 41.55 10.72
N THR A 234 8.52 40.42 10.42
CA THR A 234 7.16 40.10 10.85
C THR A 234 7.16 39.68 12.33
N ARG A 235 6.22 40.21 13.12
CA ARG A 235 6.08 39.93 14.56
C ARG A 235 4.67 39.44 14.88
N ARG A 236 4.58 38.38 15.68
CA ARG A 236 3.31 37.90 16.26
C ARG A 236 2.85 38.90 17.35
N VAL A 237 1.62 39.37 17.25
CA VAL A 237 0.98 40.31 18.20
C VAL A 237 -0.37 39.73 18.64
N GLY A 238 -0.69 39.83 19.93
CA GLY A 238 -1.99 39.46 20.47
C GLY A 238 -3.04 40.52 20.22
N LEU A 239 -4.26 40.09 19.86
CA LEU A 239 -5.45 40.90 19.99
C LEU A 239 -5.92 40.81 21.44
N GLU A 240 -5.70 41.88 22.21
CA GLU A 240 -6.44 42.10 23.45
C GLU A 240 -7.83 42.64 23.08
N HIS A 241 -8.88 42.00 23.62
CA HIS A 241 -10.30 42.30 23.43
C HIS A 241 -10.98 42.50 24.78
#